data_AF-A0A8J4PID1-F1
#
_entry.id   AF-A0A8J4PID1-F1
#
_cell.length_a   1.000
_cell.length_b   1.000
_cell.length_c   1.000
_cell.angle_alpha   90.00
_cell.angle_beta   90.00
_cell.angle_gamma   90.00
#
_symmetry.space_group_name_H-M   'P 1'
#
loop_
_entity.id
_entity.type
_entity.pdbx_description
1 polymer ?
#
loop_
_entity_poly.entity_id
_entity_poly.type
_entity_poly.pdbx_seq_one_letter_code
_entity_poly.pdbx_strand_id
1 'polypeptide(L)' 'ADKRAHHNALERKRRDHIKDSFHSLRDSVPSLQGEKASRAQILDKATEYIQYMRRKNHTHQQDIDDLKRQNALLEQQ' A
#
# COMPACT_ATOMS: atom_id res chain seq x y z
N ALA A 1 26.34 30.39 14.75
CA ALA A 1 25.99 29.81 13.42
C ALA A 1 25.63 28.32 13.54
N ASP A 2 26.24 27.61 14.48
CA ASP A 2 26.12 26.16 14.66
C ASP A 2 24.71 25.64 14.94
N LYS A 3 23.90 26.35 15.74
CA LYS A 3 22.49 25.97 15.97
C LYS A 3 21.66 25.92 14.68
N ARG A 4 21.88 26.86 13.76
CA ARG A 4 21.18 26.90 12.45
C ARG A 4 21.67 25.77 11.54
N ALA A 5 22.98 25.52 11.50
CA ALA A 5 23.56 24.43 10.73
C ALA A 5 23.06 23.06 11.20
N HIS A 6 23.04 22.83 12.51
CA HIS A 6 22.54 21.60 13.11
C HIS A 6 21.05 21.37 12.82
N HIS A 7 20.21 22.40 12.99
CA HIS A 7 18.80 22.34 12.63
C HIS A 7 18.59 21.98 11.14
N ASN A 8 19.35 22.61 10.24
CA ASN A 8 19.27 22.33 8.81
C ASN A 8 19.69 20.89 8.46
N ALA A 9 20.67 20.34 9.17
CA ALA A 9 21.11 18.96 9.00
C ALA A 9 20.02 17.96 9.42
N LEU A 10 19.39 18.19 10.58
CA LEU A 10 18.28 17.36 11.07
C LEU A 10 17.09 17.39 10.12
N GLU A 11 16.70 18.57 9.63
CA GLU A 11 15.58 18.69 8.72
C GLU A 11 15.87 18.06 7.35
N ARG A 12 17.12 18.14 6.86
CA ARG A 12 17.53 17.40 5.66
C ARG A 12 17.34 15.90 5.84
N LYS A 13 17.86 15.34 6.95
CA LYS A 13 17.70 13.91 7.28
C LYS A 13 16.23 13.51 7.35
N ARG A 14 15.37 14.35 7.93
CA ARG A 14 13.92 14.11 7.98
C ARG A 14 13.30 14.06 6.60
N ARG A 15 13.65 14.99 5.70
CA ARG A 15 13.15 15.03 4.32
C ARG A 15 13.62 13.85 3.49
N ASP A 16 14.87 13.41 3.67
CA ASP A 16 15.42 12.24 2.98
C ASP A 16 14.65 10.98 3.40
N HIS A 17 14.39 10.79 4.69
CA HIS A 17 13.59 9.66 5.17
C HIS A 17 12.15 9.65 4.61
N ILE A 18 11.51 10.82 4.51
CA ILE A 18 10.19 10.95 3.88
C ILE A 18 10.26 10.61 2.39
N LYS A 19 11.30 11.09 1.71
CA LYS A 19 11.52 10.79 0.30
C LYS A 19 11.64 9.27 0.11
N ASP A 20 12.43 8.58 0.92
CA ASP A 20 12.60 7.13 0.83
C ASP A 20 11.28 6.40 1.09
N SER A 21 10.52 6.83 2.11
CA SER A 21 9.18 6.28 2.39
C SER A 21 8.23 6.40 1.18
N PHE A 22 8.27 7.52 0.44
CA PHE A 22 7.49 7.68 -0.79
C PHE A 22 7.94 6.75 -1.91
N HIS A 23 9.25 6.46 -2.04
CA HIS A 23 9.74 5.49 -3.02
C HIS A 23 9.24 4.08 -2.67
N SER A 24 9.39 3.66 -1.42
CA SER A 24 8.89 2.35 -0.96
C SER A 24 7.37 2.22 -1.16
N LEU A 25 6.61 3.27 -0.89
CA LEU A 25 5.16 3.27 -1.12
C LEU A 25 4.82 3.13 -2.61
N ARG A 26 5.48 3.91 -3.48
CA ARG A 26 5.29 3.83 -4.94
C ARG A 26 5.57 2.41 -5.44
N ASP A 27 6.68 1.82 -5.03
CA ASP A 27 7.11 0.51 -5.50
C ASP A 27 6.19 -0.62 -4.98
N SER A 28 5.44 -0.37 -3.90
CA SER A 28 4.44 -1.30 -3.35
C SER A 28 3.07 -1.22 -4.05
N VAL A 29 2.84 -0.20 -4.89
CA VAL A 29 1.58 0.01 -5.61
C VAL A 29 1.77 -0.45 -7.07
N PRO A 30 1.15 -1.57 -7.50
CA PRO A 30 1.41 -2.15 -8.83
C PRO A 30 1.22 -1.19 -10.01
N SER A 31 0.22 -0.31 -9.93
CA SER A 31 -0.08 0.67 -10.99
C SER A 31 0.93 1.82 -11.09
N LEU A 32 1.88 1.92 -10.16
CA LEU A 32 2.91 2.96 -10.14
C LEU A 32 4.33 2.40 -10.33
N GLN A 33 4.49 1.09 -10.44
CA GLN A 33 5.79 0.47 -10.62
C GLN A 33 6.42 0.89 -11.96
N GLY A 34 7.68 1.33 -11.92
CA GLY A 34 8.42 1.75 -13.12
C GLY A 34 8.07 3.14 -13.65
N GLU A 35 7.07 3.82 -13.07
CA GLU A 35 6.64 5.14 -13.53
C GLU A 35 7.15 6.28 -12.64
N LYS A 36 7.28 7.47 -13.25
CA LYS A 36 7.47 8.72 -12.50
C LYS A 36 6.12 9.18 -11.98
N ALA A 37 5.93 9.15 -10.66
CA ALA A 37 4.72 9.59 -10.00
C ALA A 37 5.00 10.73 -9.02
N SER A 38 4.14 11.74 -8.99
CA SER A 38 4.18 12.80 -7.98
C SER A 38 3.76 12.27 -6.60
N ARG A 39 4.11 12.99 -5.52
CA ARG A 39 3.68 12.62 -4.16
C ARG A 39 2.17 12.49 -4.02
N ALA A 40 1.41 13.39 -4.64
CA ALA A 40 -0.06 13.33 -4.64
C ALA A 40 -0.55 12.05 -5.32
N GLN A 41 -0.08 11.77 -6.54
CA GLN A 41 -0.43 10.55 -7.27
C GLN A 41 -0.07 9.27 -6.50
N ILE A 42 1.06 9.24 -5.79
CA ILE A 42 1.45 8.11 -4.94
C ILE A 42 0.40 7.88 -3.84
N LEU A 43 -0.04 8.93 -3.15
CA LEU A 43 -1.06 8.82 -2.09
C LEU A 43 -2.43 8.40 -2.64
N ASP A 44 -2.84 8.99 -3.77
CA ASP A 44 -4.12 8.68 -4.41
C ASP A 44 -4.17 7.21 -4.86
N LYS A 45 -3.15 6.76 -5.61
CA LYS A 45 -3.09 5.36 -6.08
C LYS A 45 -2.87 4.36 -4.97
N ALA A 46 -2.13 4.70 -3.91
CA ALA A 46 -2.03 3.85 -2.73
C ALA A 46 -3.40 3.67 -2.06
N THR A 47 -4.18 4.76 -1.95
CA THR A 47 -5.53 4.72 -1.37
C THR A 47 -6.48 3.89 -2.22
N GLU A 48 -6.49 4.10 -3.53
CA GLU A 48 -7.25 3.29 -4.49
C GLU A 48 -6.88 1.80 -4.37
N TYR A 49 -5.58 1.50 -4.29
CA TYR A 49 -5.09 0.13 -4.21
C TYR A 49 -5.48 -0.56 -2.89
N ILE A 50 -5.44 0.13 -1.76
CA ILE A 50 -5.92 -0.40 -0.48
C ILE A 50 -7.42 -0.74 -0.56
N GLN A 51 -8.23 0.16 -1.13
CA GLN A 51 -9.68 -0.07 -1.29
C GLN A 51 -9.96 -1.24 -2.24
N TYR A 52 -9.19 -1.37 -3.32
CA TYR A 52 -9.26 -2.51 -4.23
C TYR A 52 -8.93 -3.82 -3.51
N MET A 53 -7.81 -3.88 -2.78
CA MET A 53 -7.40 -5.09 -2.07
C MET A 53 -8.39 -5.50 -0.97
N ARG A 54 -9.01 -4.54 -0.27
CA ARG A 54 -10.09 -4.82 0.70
C ARG A 54 -11.29 -5.50 0.03
N ARG A 55 -11.75 -4.98 -1.11
CA ARG A 55 -12.86 -5.58 -1.87
C ARG A 55 -12.49 -6.97 -2.38
N LYS A 56 -11.30 -7.13 -2.95
CA LYS A 56 -10.80 -8.41 -3.46
C LYS A 56 -10.74 -9.47 -2.36
N ASN A 57 -10.19 -9.13 -1.19
CA ASN A 57 -10.13 -10.04 -0.05
C ASN A 57 -11.53 -10.43 0.46
N HIS A 58 -12.48 -9.49 0.45
CA HIS A 58 -13.87 -9.78 0.83
C HIS A 58 -14.52 -10.80 -0.12
N THR A 59 -14.37 -10.60 -1.44
CA THR A 59 -14.87 -11.55 -2.43
C THR A 59 -14.23 -12.93 -2.26
N HIS A 60 -12.90 -13.00 -2.11
CA HIS A 60 -12.22 -14.28 -1.86
C HIS A 60 -12.69 -14.97 -0.58
N GLN A 61 -13.00 -14.22 0.48
CA GLN A 61 -13.57 -14.80 1.68
C GLN A 61 -14.96 -15.39 1.44
N GLN A 62 -15.80 -14.71 0.67
CA GLN A 62 -17.12 -15.24 0.26
C GLN A 62 -16.97 -16.52 -0.57
N ASP A 63 -16.05 -16.53 -1.55
CA ASP A 63 -15.78 -17.72 -2.38
C ASP A 63 -15.32 -18.91 -1.51
N ILE A 64 -14.45 -18.66 -0.53
CA ILE A 64 -14.00 -19.69 0.43
C ILE A 64 -15.18 -20.24 1.23
N ASP A 65 -16.06 -19.38 1.72
CA ASP A 65 -17.20 -19.78 2.54
C ASP A 65 -18.24 -20.56 1.70
N ASP A 66 -18.44 -20.18 0.45
CA ASP A 66 -19.29 -20.90 -0.52
C ASP A 66 -18.74 -22.29 -0.83
N LEU A 67 -17.44 -22.39 -1.12
CA LEU A 67 -16.78 -23.67 -1.38
C LEU A 67 -16.82 -24.59 -0.16
N LYS A 68 -16.63 -24.05 1.05
CA LYS A 68 -16.77 -24.83 2.29
C LYS A 68 -18.19 -25.37 2.46
N ARG A 69 -19.22 -24.57 2.17
CA ARG A 69 -20.61 -25.01 2.21
C ARG A 69 -20.89 -26.12 1.19
N GLN A 70 -20.40 -25.97 -0.04
CA GLN A 70 -20.55 -26.98 -1.08
C GLN A 70 -19.87 -28.30 -0.70
N ASN A 71 -18.64 -28.25 -0.20
CA ASN A 71 -17.92 -29.45 0.25
C ASN A 71 -18.66 -30.16 1.39
N ALA A 72 -19.17 -29.42 2.38
CA ALA A 72 -19.93 -30.01 3.48
C ALA A 72 -21.22 -30.71 3.01
N LEU A 73 -21.88 -30.19 1.97
CA LEU A 73 -23.06 -30.85 1.38
C LEU A 73 -22.68 -32.12 0.61
N LEU A 74 -21.53 -32.12 -0.08
CA LEU A 74 -21.03 -33.28 -0.81
C LEU A 74 -20.55 -34.40 0.13
N GLU A 75 -19.95 -34.06 1.27
CA GLU A 75 -19.53 -35.03 2.30
C GLU A 75 -20.72 -35.74 2.99
N GLN A 76 -21.93 -35.17 2.88
CA GLN A 76 -23.16 -35.77 3.42
C GLN A 76 -23.89 -36.69 2.43
N GLN A 77 -23.42 -36.80 1.19
CA GLN A 77 -23.96 -37.70 0.15
C GLN A 77 -23.23 -39.04 0.15
#